data_AF-X1I5Z8-F1
#
_entry.id   AF-X1I5Z8-F1
#
_cell.length_a   1.000
_cell.length_b   1.000
_cell.length_c   1.000
_cell.angle_alpha   90.00
_cell.angle_beta   90.00
_cell.angle_gamma   90.00
#
_symmetry.space_group_name_H-M   'P 1'
#
loop_
_entity.id
_entity.type
_entity.pdbx_description
1 polymer ?
#
loop_
_entity_poly.entity_id
_entity_poly.type
_entity_poly.pdbx_seq_one_letter_code
_entity_poly.pdbx_strand_id
1 'polypeptide(L)' 'MQTLPISGVIIVFTPQDLTTMIVKKAVNMAQKMGKPVLGVVENMSYL' A
#
# COMPACT_ATOMS: atom_id res chain seq x y z
N MET A 1 -2.70 -23.27 -9.81
CA MET A 1 -2.81 -22.09 -8.92
C MET A 1 -3.64 -21.05 -9.64
N GLN A 2 -4.86 -20.76 -9.18
CA GLN A 2 -5.67 -19.71 -9.76
C GLN A 2 -5.35 -18.40 -9.06
N THR A 3 -4.55 -17.55 -9.70
CA THR A 3 -4.30 -16.18 -9.24
C THR A 3 -5.50 -15.33 -9.66
N LEU A 4 -6.23 -14.80 -8.68
CA LEU A 4 -7.26 -13.80 -8.95
C LEU A 4 -6.62 -12.58 -9.61
N PRO A 5 -7.23 -11.99 -10.66
CA PRO A 5 -6.68 -10.82 -11.31
C PRO A 5 -6.70 -9.63 -10.33
N ILE A 6 -5.52 -9.22 -9.87
CA ILE A 6 -5.36 -8.02 -9.05
C ILE A 6 -5.64 -6.81 -9.94
N SER A 7 -6.68 -6.06 -9.62
CA SER A 7 -7.10 -4.84 -10.34
C SER A 7 -6.40 -3.58 -9.81
N GLY A 8 -5.94 -3.60 -8.56
CA GLY A 8 -5.24 -2.48 -7.92
C GLY A 8 -4.92 -2.78 -6.47
N VAL A 9 -4.22 -1.86 -5.81
CA VAL A 9 -3.75 -1.99 -4.42
C VAL A 9 -4.18 -0.76 -3.62
N ILE A 10 -4.71 -0.96 -2.42
CA ILE A 10 -4.90 0.08 -1.41
C ILE A 10 -3.94 -0.22 -0.26
N ILE A 11 -3.16 0.77 0.16
CA ILE A 11 -2.19 0.63 1.25
C ILE A 11 -2.78 1.25 2.51
N VAL A 12 -2.92 0.47 3.58
CA VAL A 12 -3.42 0.97 4.88
C VAL A 12 -2.31 0.84 5.92
N PHE A 13 -2.02 1.92 6.64
CA PHE A 13 -0.93 1.96 7.62
C PHE A 13 -1.28 2.84 8.82
N THR A 14 -0.58 2.69 9.94
CA THR A 14 -0.73 3.54 11.12
C THR A 14 0.46 4.51 11.22
N PRO A 15 0.30 5.76 11.70
CA PRO A 15 1.41 6.69 11.77
C PRO A 15 2.40 6.25 12.86
N GLN A 16 3.60 5.86 12.43
CA GLN A 16 4.79 5.76 13.26
C GLN A 16 5.98 6.27 12.42
N ASP A 17 7.06 6.75 13.05
CA ASP A 17 8.20 7.32 12.33
C ASP A 17 8.79 6.40 11.24
N LEU A 18 8.69 5.08 11.43
CA LEU A 18 9.19 4.08 10.50
C LEU A 18 8.21 3.71 9.36
N THR A 19 6.92 4.06 9.45
CA THR A 19 5.93 3.57 8.48
C THR A 19 6.01 4.24 7.11
N THR A 20 6.52 5.46 7.02
CA THR A 20 6.74 6.15 5.75
C THR A 20 7.63 5.34 4.80
N MET A 21 8.68 4.70 5.31
CA MET A 21 9.56 3.85 4.50
C MET A 21 8.86 2.58 4.01
N ILE A 22 8.00 1.99 4.84
CA ILE A 22 7.24 0.79 4.52
C ILE A 22 6.19 1.09 3.44
N VAL A 23 5.45 2.19 3.56
CA VAL A 23 4.48 2.63 2.55
C VAL A 23 5.17 2.88 1.20
N LYS A 24 6.31 3.58 1.19
CA LYS A 24 7.10 3.79 -0.03
C LYS A 24 7.53 2.48 -0.68
N LYS A 25 7.98 1.49 0.11
CA LYS A 25 8.35 0.17 -0.39
C LYS A 25 7.16 -0.56 -0.99
N ALA A 26 5.99 -0.52 -0.35
CA ALA A 26 4.76 -1.12 -0.84
C ALA A 26 4.29 -0.50 -2.16
N VAL A 27 4.36 0.84 -2.29
CA VAL A 27 4.08 1.54 -3.56
C VAL A 27 5.02 1.07 -4.66
N ASN A 28 6.33 1.02 -4.39
CA ASN A 28 7.32 0.55 -5.37
C ASN A 28 7.08 -0.91 -5.79
N MET A 29 6.65 -1.77 -4.87
CA MET A 29 6.30 -3.16 -5.18
C MET A 29 5.07 -3.23 -6.09
N ALA A 30 4.01 -2.48 -5.80
CA ALA A 30 2.82 -2.41 -6.64
C ALA A 30 3.14 -1.93 -8.07
N GLN A 31 4.00 -0.91 -8.19
CA GLN A 31 4.49 -0.42 -9.48
C GLN A 31 5.28 -1.49 -10.24
N LYS A 32 6.19 -2.21 -9.59
CA LYS A 32 6.95 -3.32 -10.21
C LYS A 32 6.07 -4.46 -10.69
N MET A 33 4.91 -4.67 -10.05
CA MET A 33 3.91 -5.65 -10.45
C MET A 33 2.98 -5.14 -11.56
N GLY A 34 3.16 -3.90 -12.03
CA GLY A 34 2.29 -3.25 -13.00
C GLY A 34 0.87 -3.03 -12.47
N LYS A 35 0.71 -2.92 -11.13
CA LYS A 35 -0.60 -2.76 -10.49
C LYS A 35 -0.78 -1.32 -10.00
N PRO A 36 -1.92 -0.67 -10.30
CA PRO A 36 -2.16 0.70 -9.85
C PRO A 36 -2.36 0.73 -8.34
N VAL A 37 -1.77 1.72 -7.68
CA VAL A 37 -2.09 2.06 -6.29
C VAL A 37 -3.31 2.99 -6.32
N LEU A 38 -4.43 2.51 -5.81
CA LEU A 38 -5.71 3.22 -5.80
C LEU A 38 -5.77 4.28 -4.69
N GLY A 39 -4.98 4.09 -3.63
CA GLY A 39 -4.89 5.04 -2.54
C GLY A 39 -4.03 4.55 -1.40
N VAL A 40 -3.70 5.48 -0.49
CA VAL A 40 -3.04 5.22 0.79
C VAL A 40 -3.95 5.76 1.90
N VAL A 41 -4.22 4.94 2.91
CA VAL A 41 -5.09 5.27 4.04
C VAL A 41 -4.27 5.19 5.33
N GLU A 42 -4.26 6.28 6.07
CA GLU A 42 -3.69 6.34 7.41
C GLU A 42 -4.78 5.96 8.43
N ASN A 43 -4.66 4.78 9.02
CA ASN A 43 -5.59 4.22 9.99
C ASN A 43 -5.05 4.45 11.42
N MET A 44 -5.84 5.15 12.25
CA MET A 44 -5.51 5.68 13.58
C MET A 44 -4.79 7.05 13.63
N SER A 45 -4.95 7.92 12.62
CA SER A 45 -4.48 9.33 12.68
C SER A 45 -5.25 10.22 13.69
N TYR A 46 -6.15 9.64 14.50
CA TYR A 46 -7.01 10.35 15.45
C TYR A 46 -6.76 9.83 16.88
N LEU A 47 -5.77 10.43 17.55
CA LEU A 47 -5.69 10.54 19.01
C LEU A 47 -5.24 11.96 19.35
#